data_AF-A0AAT9HLY7-F1
#
_entry.id   AF-A0AAT9HLY7-F1
#
_cell.length_a   1.000
_cell.length_b   1.000
_cell.length_c   1.000
_cell.angle_alpha   90.00
_cell.angle_beta   90.00
_cell.angle_gamma   90.00
#
_symmetry.space_group_name_H-M   'P 1'
#
loop_
_entity.id
_entity.type
_entity.pdbx_description
1 polymer ?
#
loop_
_entity_poly.entity_id
_entity_poly.type
_entity_poly.pdbx_seq_one_letter_code
_entity_poly.pdbx_strand_id
1 'polypeptide(L)'
;MTDNPSVPGRRRDLAMHNDWWASGWEHVLPRQGFPLTMLIGTASQPGFTGSLDDLLQEIFDGHWDMIGGGLDGALTFSWPDEEWDYEAAPEGREANEANRWETFGAMLTAAGYPVPKTVRDLSELYLAWGLACREETPDGTRWSMPAALPLPGDLLPLDADITKRLDRIRWTMRTGPLVDGLIHHLIDDLDEPHETLTSLDRLAAATGQDADDVRIAVTELVASGDAQVQRGQEPADAERLEAHQRFRLVMNWDHFHEQRVQLRIEGGNA
;
A
#
# COMPACT_ATOMS: atom_id res chain seq x y z
N MET A 1 7.00 -33.02 -44.18
CA MET A 1 6.72 -31.70 -43.61
C MET A 1 6.46 -31.92 -42.14
N THR A 2 7.46 -31.64 -41.31
CA THR A 2 7.35 -31.69 -39.85
C THR A 2 6.94 -30.31 -39.39
N ASP A 3 5.72 -30.21 -38.85
CA ASP A 3 5.27 -29.03 -38.13
C ASP A 3 6.19 -28.82 -36.93
N ASN A 4 6.92 -27.70 -36.94
CA ASN A 4 7.60 -27.24 -35.75
C ASN A 4 6.53 -26.78 -34.76
N PRO A 5 6.48 -27.32 -33.53
CA PRO A 5 5.64 -26.74 -32.50
C PRO A 5 6.15 -25.32 -32.26
N SER A 6 5.27 -24.35 -32.51
CA SER A 6 5.47 -22.95 -32.19
C SER A 6 5.91 -22.86 -30.73
N VAL A 7 7.15 -22.42 -30.53
CA VAL A 7 7.70 -22.10 -29.20
C VAL A 7 6.71 -21.13 -28.55
N PRO A 8 6.22 -21.40 -27.32
CA PRO A 8 5.35 -20.45 -26.64
C PRO A 8 6.08 -19.11 -26.57
N GLY A 9 5.42 -18.03 -26.99
CA GLY A 9 5.97 -16.69 -26.86
C GLY A 9 6.42 -16.44 -25.41
N ARG A 10 7.37 -15.54 -25.22
CA ARG A 10 7.83 -15.14 -23.89
C ARG A 10 6.61 -14.64 -23.11
N ARG A 11 6.18 -15.40 -22.08
CA ARG A 11 5.10 -14.97 -21.16
C ARG A 11 5.48 -13.62 -20.55
N ARG A 12 4.49 -12.74 -20.45
CA ARG A 12 4.66 -11.42 -19.82
C ARG A 12 4.90 -11.57 -18.33
N ASP A 13 5.76 -10.71 -17.80
CA ASP A 13 5.96 -10.60 -16.36
C ASP A 13 4.78 -9.81 -15.76
N LEU A 14 4.27 -10.28 -14.61
CA LEU A 14 3.23 -9.56 -13.90
C LEU A 14 3.76 -8.20 -13.43
N ALA A 15 2.97 -7.15 -13.65
CA ALA A 15 3.29 -5.80 -13.18
C ALA A 15 2.27 -5.35 -12.14
N MET A 16 2.77 -4.74 -11.07
CA MET A 16 1.97 -4.08 -10.05
C MET A 16 2.11 -2.57 -10.16
N HIS A 17 1.03 -1.83 -9.89
CA HIS A 17 1.05 -0.38 -9.86
C HIS A 17 1.77 0.12 -8.60
N ASN A 18 2.74 1.03 -8.74
CA ASN A 18 3.55 1.51 -7.62
C ASN A 18 2.72 2.17 -6.51
N ASP A 19 1.68 2.91 -6.88
CA ASP A 19 0.82 3.61 -5.94
C ASP A 19 -0.21 2.71 -5.24
N TRP A 20 -0.28 1.41 -5.53
CA TRP A 20 -1.33 0.53 -4.98
C TRP A 20 -1.38 0.53 -3.45
N TRP A 21 -0.22 0.40 -2.81
CA TRP A 21 -0.11 0.40 -1.35
C TRP A 21 -0.33 1.80 -0.78
N ALA A 22 0.27 2.81 -1.41
CA ALA A 22 0.16 4.20 -0.98
C ALA A 22 -1.26 4.77 -1.13
N SER A 23 -2.05 4.28 -2.09
CA SER A 23 -3.43 4.72 -2.24
C SER A 23 -4.33 4.15 -1.14
N GLY A 24 -3.94 3.04 -0.53
CA GLY A 24 -4.71 2.34 0.50
C GLY A 24 -5.96 1.63 -0.04
N TRP A 25 -6.04 1.44 -1.36
CA TRP A 25 -7.13 0.71 -2.00
C TRP A 25 -7.23 -0.72 -1.50
N GLU A 26 -6.08 -1.29 -1.11
CA GLU A 26 -6.04 -2.60 -0.53
C GLU A 26 -7.05 -2.70 0.58
N HIS A 27 -7.14 -1.75 1.53
CA HIS A 27 -8.02 -1.74 2.72
C HIS A 27 -9.52 -1.50 2.49
N VAL A 28 -9.92 -1.17 1.27
CA VAL A 28 -11.31 -0.85 0.93
C VAL A 28 -11.93 -1.91 0.03
N LEU A 29 -11.11 -2.52 -0.85
CA LEU A 29 -11.60 -3.44 -1.86
C LEU A 29 -11.71 -4.88 -1.35
N PRO A 30 -12.54 -5.72 -2.01
CA PRO A 30 -12.48 -7.16 -1.84
C PRO A 30 -11.08 -7.71 -2.12
N ARG A 31 -10.80 -8.93 -1.66
CA ARG A 31 -9.49 -9.61 -1.81
C ARG A 31 -8.98 -9.59 -3.25
N GLN A 32 -9.89 -9.72 -4.21
CA GLN A 32 -9.58 -9.76 -5.64
C GLN A 32 -9.14 -8.41 -6.22
N GLY A 33 -9.25 -7.30 -5.47
CA GLY A 33 -8.78 -5.99 -5.90
C GLY A 33 -7.27 -5.99 -6.20
N PHE A 34 -6.46 -6.55 -5.30
CA PHE A 34 -5.00 -6.67 -5.50
C PHE A 34 -4.63 -7.42 -6.79
N PRO A 35 -5.06 -8.68 -7.01
CA PRO A 35 -4.72 -9.40 -8.22
C PRO A 35 -5.34 -8.80 -9.48
N LEU A 36 -6.52 -8.19 -9.39
CA LEU A 36 -7.11 -7.46 -10.52
C LEU A 36 -6.25 -6.25 -10.93
N THR A 37 -5.74 -5.49 -9.96
CA THR A 37 -4.79 -4.40 -10.21
C THR A 37 -3.53 -4.91 -10.91
N MET A 38 -2.98 -6.06 -10.47
CA MET A 38 -1.84 -6.68 -11.15
C MET A 38 -2.17 -7.09 -12.58
N LEU A 39 -3.35 -7.66 -12.81
CA LEU A 39 -3.79 -8.08 -14.14
C LEU A 39 -3.91 -6.88 -15.08
N ILE A 40 -4.55 -5.80 -14.64
CA ILE A 40 -4.70 -4.57 -15.44
C ILE A 40 -3.34 -3.87 -15.64
N GLY A 41 -2.48 -3.84 -14.62
CA GLY A 41 -1.12 -3.32 -14.74
C GLY A 41 -0.30 -4.08 -15.79
N THR A 42 -0.49 -5.39 -15.85
CA THR A 42 0.13 -6.25 -16.88
C THR A 42 -0.49 -6.00 -18.26
N ALA A 43 -1.81 -5.84 -18.36
CA ALA A 43 -2.51 -5.48 -19.58
C ALA A 43 -2.09 -4.09 -20.12
N SER A 44 -1.61 -3.22 -19.24
CA SER A 44 -1.15 -1.87 -19.57
C SER A 44 0.28 -1.82 -20.12
N GLN A 45 1.00 -2.96 -20.12
CA GLN A 45 2.35 -3.03 -20.68
C GLN A 45 2.34 -2.84 -22.21
N PRO A 46 3.41 -2.25 -22.77
CA PRO A 46 3.55 -2.12 -24.21
C PRO A 46 3.39 -3.45 -24.96
N GLY A 47 2.69 -3.39 -26.09
CA GLY A 47 2.52 -4.53 -26.99
C GLY A 47 1.45 -5.53 -26.56
N PHE A 48 0.67 -5.28 -25.51
CA PHE A 48 -0.57 -6.02 -25.25
C PHE A 48 -1.76 -5.28 -25.89
N THR A 49 -2.63 -6.02 -26.57
CA THR A 49 -3.91 -5.53 -27.09
C THR A 49 -4.88 -6.70 -27.06
N GLY A 50 -5.95 -6.58 -26.27
CA GLY A 50 -6.84 -7.68 -25.96
C GLY A 50 -7.65 -7.45 -24.68
N SER A 51 -8.59 -8.36 -24.43
CA SER A 51 -9.40 -8.36 -23.22
C SER A 51 -8.60 -8.89 -22.01
N LEU A 52 -9.12 -8.69 -20.80
CA LEU A 52 -8.56 -9.31 -19.60
C LEU A 52 -8.67 -10.84 -19.63
N ASP A 53 -9.68 -11.40 -20.32
CA ASP A 53 -9.81 -12.84 -20.54
C ASP A 53 -8.66 -13.37 -21.42
N ASP A 54 -8.29 -12.63 -22.48
CA ASP A 54 -7.15 -12.98 -23.34
C ASP A 54 -5.84 -12.99 -22.55
N LEU A 55 -5.64 -12.00 -21.66
CA LEU A 55 -4.46 -11.92 -20.81
C LEU A 55 -4.41 -13.06 -19.78
N LEU A 56 -5.56 -13.35 -19.15
CA LEU A 56 -5.68 -14.47 -18.21
C LEU A 56 -5.38 -15.81 -18.92
N GLN A 57 -5.83 -15.96 -20.17
CA GLN A 57 -5.51 -17.10 -21.01
C GLN A 57 -4.02 -17.19 -21.36
N GLU A 58 -3.37 -16.06 -21.66
CA GLU A 58 -1.95 -16.00 -22.02
C GLU A 58 -1.03 -16.38 -20.84
N ILE A 59 -1.31 -15.86 -19.64
CA ILE A 59 -0.40 -15.97 -18.49
C ILE A 59 -0.74 -17.17 -17.59
N PHE A 60 -2.03 -17.43 -17.40
CA PHE A 60 -2.54 -18.37 -16.40
C PHE A 60 -3.39 -19.49 -17.00
N ASP A 61 -3.32 -19.67 -18.32
CA ASP A 61 -4.07 -20.71 -19.04
C ASP A 61 -5.60 -20.63 -18.77
N GLY A 62 -6.08 -19.41 -18.50
CA GLY A 62 -7.50 -19.08 -18.29
C GLY A 62 -7.96 -19.19 -16.83
N HIS A 63 -7.07 -19.54 -15.90
CA HIS A 63 -7.44 -19.81 -14.51
C HIS A 63 -6.43 -19.27 -13.50
N TRP A 64 -6.88 -18.38 -12.60
CA TRP A 64 -6.05 -17.86 -11.53
C TRP A 64 -6.81 -17.78 -10.21
N ASP A 65 -6.41 -18.61 -9.24
CA ASP A 65 -7.08 -18.73 -7.93
C ASP A 65 -7.19 -17.41 -7.18
N MET A 66 -6.23 -16.50 -7.34
CA MET A 66 -6.24 -15.22 -6.62
C MET A 66 -7.42 -14.31 -7.03
N ILE A 67 -7.92 -14.45 -8.26
CA ILE A 67 -9.14 -13.75 -8.73
C ILE A 67 -10.40 -14.63 -8.59
N GLY A 68 -10.35 -15.74 -7.84
CA GLY A 68 -11.48 -16.66 -7.74
C GLY A 68 -11.63 -17.57 -8.97
N GLY A 69 -10.52 -17.84 -9.67
CA GLY A 69 -10.45 -18.78 -10.78
C GLY A 69 -10.75 -18.20 -12.16
N GLY A 70 -11.34 -17.02 -12.26
CA GLY A 70 -11.62 -16.32 -13.53
C GLY A 70 -12.31 -14.98 -13.29
N LEU A 71 -12.55 -14.21 -14.36
CA LEU A 71 -13.19 -12.89 -14.21
C LEU A 71 -14.65 -12.98 -13.74
N ASP A 72 -15.34 -14.09 -14.04
CA ASP A 72 -16.70 -14.33 -13.55
C ASP A 72 -16.72 -14.99 -12.16
N GLY A 73 -15.55 -15.15 -11.53
CA GLY A 73 -15.40 -15.63 -10.17
C GLY A 73 -16.03 -14.68 -9.15
N ALA A 74 -16.61 -15.27 -8.10
CA ALA A 74 -17.21 -14.51 -7.01
C ALA A 74 -16.14 -13.76 -6.21
N LEU A 75 -16.51 -12.56 -5.75
CA LEU A 75 -15.66 -11.75 -4.88
C LEU A 75 -15.75 -12.25 -3.42
N THR A 76 -14.66 -12.07 -2.67
CA THR A 76 -14.59 -12.42 -1.24
C THR A 76 -13.82 -11.36 -0.47
N PHE A 77 -14.11 -11.23 0.84
CA PHE A 77 -13.32 -10.41 1.74
C PHE A 77 -12.44 -11.32 2.62
N SER A 78 -11.13 -11.11 2.59
CA SER A 78 -10.22 -11.66 3.60
C SER A 78 -8.99 -10.74 3.68
N TRP A 79 -8.79 -10.10 4.82
CA TRP A 79 -7.55 -9.38 5.09
C TRP A 79 -6.45 -10.37 5.48
N PRO A 80 -5.21 -10.17 5.03
CA PRO A 80 -4.06 -10.66 5.77
C PRO A 80 -3.98 -9.84 7.06
N ASP A 81 -3.97 -10.52 8.20
CA ASP A 81 -3.36 -10.06 9.46
C ASP A 81 -4.08 -9.00 10.33
N GLU A 82 -5.36 -8.70 10.12
CA GLU A 82 -6.15 -8.09 11.21
C GLU A 82 -6.59 -9.19 12.21
N GLU A 83 -5.80 -9.36 13.27
CA GLU A 83 -6.17 -9.86 14.61
C GLU A 83 -7.38 -10.80 14.64
N TRP A 84 -7.31 -11.93 13.92
CA TRP A 84 -8.27 -13.00 14.16
C TRP A 84 -7.67 -13.93 15.20
N ASP A 85 -8.32 -13.97 16.35
CA ASP A 85 -8.13 -15.08 17.28
C ASP A 85 -8.62 -16.35 16.58
N TYR A 86 -7.68 -17.18 16.11
CA TYR A 86 -7.95 -18.46 15.46
C TYR A 86 -8.76 -19.42 16.36
N GLU A 87 -8.93 -19.12 17.65
CA GLU A 87 -9.82 -19.85 18.55
C GLU A 87 -11.31 -19.48 18.38
N ALA A 88 -11.64 -18.39 17.69
CA ALA A 88 -13.02 -18.02 17.36
C ALA A 88 -13.53 -18.79 16.11
N ALA A 89 -14.62 -19.52 16.30
CA ALA A 89 -15.22 -20.51 15.40
C ALA A 89 -15.48 -20.03 13.95
N PRO A 90 -15.61 -20.96 12.97
CA PRO A 90 -15.92 -20.67 11.55
C PRO A 90 -17.13 -19.75 11.32
N GLU A 91 -18.11 -19.78 12.21
CA GLU A 91 -19.31 -18.93 12.20
C GLU A 91 -18.95 -17.43 12.30
N GLY A 92 -17.86 -17.10 13.01
CA GLY A 92 -17.36 -15.73 13.12
C GLY A 92 -16.77 -15.20 11.81
N ARG A 93 -16.19 -16.08 10.98
CA ARG A 93 -15.64 -15.70 9.67
C ARG A 93 -16.74 -15.32 8.68
N GLU A 94 -17.77 -16.15 8.57
CA GLU A 94 -18.90 -15.88 7.66
C GLU A 94 -19.65 -14.61 8.09
N ALA A 95 -19.85 -14.41 9.40
CA ALA A 95 -20.48 -13.20 9.93
C ALA A 95 -19.62 -11.94 9.67
N ASN A 96 -18.30 -12.03 9.84
CA ASN A 96 -17.38 -10.92 9.54
C ASN A 96 -17.38 -10.59 8.04
N GLU A 97 -17.27 -11.60 7.18
CA GLU A 97 -17.35 -11.41 5.72
C GLU A 97 -18.69 -10.79 5.30
N ALA A 98 -19.81 -11.26 5.88
CA ALA A 98 -21.14 -10.67 5.64
C ALA A 98 -21.21 -9.19 6.07
N ASN A 99 -20.68 -8.85 7.24
CA ASN A 99 -20.63 -7.46 7.72
C ASN A 99 -19.75 -6.57 6.82
N ARG A 100 -18.62 -7.09 6.33
CA ARG A 100 -17.77 -6.37 5.36
C ARG A 100 -18.50 -6.14 4.05
N TRP A 101 -19.21 -7.15 3.54
CA TRP A 101 -20.06 -7.00 2.36
C TRP A 101 -21.18 -5.97 2.55
N GLU A 102 -21.83 -5.96 3.72
CA GLU A 102 -22.85 -4.96 4.05
C GLU A 102 -22.25 -3.56 4.06
N THR A 103 -21.11 -3.37 4.73
CA THR A 103 -20.40 -2.09 4.81
C THR A 103 -19.96 -1.60 3.42
N PHE A 104 -19.30 -2.46 2.66
CA PHE A 104 -18.85 -2.15 1.30
C PHE A 104 -20.02 -1.85 0.36
N GLY A 105 -21.07 -2.68 0.40
CA GLY A 105 -22.27 -2.48 -0.40
C GLY A 105 -23.01 -1.18 -0.07
N ALA A 106 -23.10 -0.82 1.20
CA ALA A 106 -23.68 0.45 1.64
C ALA A 106 -22.86 1.65 1.14
N MET A 107 -21.53 1.58 1.24
CA MET A 107 -20.61 2.61 0.76
C MET A 107 -20.76 2.85 -0.75
N LEU A 108 -20.78 1.78 -1.55
CA LEU A 108 -20.99 1.85 -2.99
C LEU A 108 -22.35 2.45 -3.34
N THR A 109 -23.41 1.98 -2.67
CA THR A 109 -24.77 2.46 -2.89
C THR A 109 -24.89 3.95 -2.56
N ALA A 110 -24.27 4.41 -1.47
CA ALA A 110 -24.26 5.82 -1.07
C ALA A 110 -23.52 6.71 -2.09
N ALA A 111 -22.47 6.19 -2.72
CA ALA A 111 -21.74 6.85 -3.81
C ALA A 111 -22.42 6.72 -5.19
N GLY A 112 -23.55 5.99 -5.28
CA GLY A 112 -24.27 5.78 -6.53
C GLY A 112 -23.66 4.72 -7.46
N TYR A 113 -22.78 3.86 -6.94
CA TYR A 113 -22.18 2.76 -7.69
C TYR A 113 -22.92 1.43 -7.47
N PRO A 114 -22.95 0.53 -8.48
CA PRO A 114 -23.48 -0.81 -8.30
C PRO A 114 -22.57 -1.66 -7.41
N VAL A 115 -23.15 -2.56 -6.62
CA VAL A 115 -22.40 -3.54 -5.83
C VAL A 115 -21.91 -4.66 -6.75
N PRO A 116 -20.59 -4.89 -6.89
CA PRO A 116 -20.05 -5.86 -7.82
C PRO A 116 -20.26 -7.28 -7.26
N LYS A 117 -20.58 -8.23 -8.14
CA LYS A 117 -20.75 -9.66 -7.75
C LYS A 117 -19.58 -10.51 -8.20
N THR A 118 -18.92 -10.08 -9.27
CA THR A 118 -17.82 -10.79 -9.92
C THR A 118 -16.58 -9.90 -10.06
N VAL A 119 -15.43 -10.52 -10.33
CA VAL A 119 -14.21 -9.76 -10.68
C VAL A 119 -14.40 -8.91 -11.93
N ARG A 120 -15.22 -9.34 -12.88
CA ARG A 120 -15.60 -8.57 -14.06
C ARG A 120 -16.37 -7.32 -13.67
N ASP A 121 -17.36 -7.43 -12.79
CA ASP A 121 -18.09 -6.26 -12.27
C ASP A 121 -17.14 -5.29 -11.54
N LEU A 122 -16.21 -5.82 -10.76
CA LEU A 122 -15.19 -5.02 -10.08
C LEU A 122 -14.28 -4.30 -11.09
N SER A 123 -13.94 -4.92 -12.21
CA SER A 123 -13.15 -4.28 -13.26
C SER A 123 -13.89 -3.11 -13.92
N GLU A 124 -15.22 -3.19 -14.07
CA GLU A 124 -16.01 -2.06 -14.56
C GLU A 124 -16.09 -0.92 -13.53
N LEU A 125 -16.08 -1.23 -12.22
CA LEU A 125 -15.91 -0.20 -11.18
C LEU A 125 -14.54 0.48 -11.24
N TYR A 126 -13.47 -0.27 -11.51
CA TYR A 126 -12.13 0.31 -11.71
C TYR A 126 -12.12 1.33 -12.85
N LEU A 127 -12.84 1.05 -13.94
CA LEU A 127 -13.01 1.99 -15.05
C LEU A 127 -13.82 3.22 -14.62
N ALA A 128 -14.93 3.01 -13.89
CA ALA A 128 -15.78 4.11 -13.40
C ALA A 128 -15.05 5.05 -12.44
N TRP A 129 -14.17 4.51 -11.60
CA TRP A 129 -13.34 5.26 -10.64
C TRP A 129 -12.07 5.85 -11.26
N GLY A 130 -11.76 5.53 -12.52
CA GLY A 130 -10.52 5.97 -13.15
C GLY A 130 -9.27 5.29 -12.59
N LEU A 131 -9.40 4.14 -11.90
CA LEU A 131 -8.26 3.30 -11.52
C LEU A 131 -7.64 2.61 -12.73
N ALA A 132 -8.43 2.44 -13.79
CA ALA A 132 -8.03 1.91 -15.07
C ALA A 132 -8.71 2.68 -16.19
N CYS A 133 -8.14 2.61 -17.38
CA CYS A 133 -8.72 3.13 -18.61
C CYS A 133 -8.70 2.04 -19.67
N ARG A 134 -9.80 1.96 -20.43
CA ARG A 134 -9.98 1.04 -21.54
C ARG A 134 -10.27 1.83 -22.81
N GLU A 135 -9.46 1.64 -23.84
CA GLU A 135 -9.63 2.23 -25.17
C GLU A 135 -9.84 1.11 -26.19
N GLU A 136 -10.95 1.14 -26.92
CA GLU A 136 -11.19 0.21 -28.03
C GLU A 136 -10.49 0.72 -29.30
N THR A 137 -9.57 -0.07 -29.84
CA THR A 137 -8.81 0.24 -31.06
C THR A 137 -9.13 -0.77 -32.16
N PRO A 138 -8.80 -0.49 -33.44
CA PRO A 138 -8.96 -1.47 -34.51
C PRO A 138 -8.17 -2.78 -34.29
N ASP A 139 -7.08 -2.72 -33.53
CA ASP A 139 -6.23 -3.87 -33.21
C ASP A 139 -6.71 -4.62 -31.96
N GLY A 140 -7.75 -4.11 -31.28
CA GLY A 140 -8.36 -4.66 -30.07
C GLY A 140 -8.36 -3.68 -28.89
N THR A 141 -8.56 -4.19 -27.69
CA THR A 141 -8.70 -3.38 -26.48
C THR A 141 -7.34 -3.01 -25.88
N ARG A 142 -7.11 -1.72 -25.62
CA ARG A 142 -5.92 -1.22 -24.94
C ARG A 142 -6.25 -0.80 -23.51
N TRP A 143 -5.46 -1.30 -22.56
CA TRP A 143 -5.58 -0.95 -21.15
C TRP A 143 -4.50 0.05 -20.75
N SER A 144 -4.82 0.90 -19.78
CA SER A 144 -3.86 1.77 -19.12
C SER A 144 -4.30 2.05 -17.68
N MET A 145 -3.36 2.52 -16.86
CA MET A 145 -3.61 2.99 -15.50
C MET A 145 -3.07 4.42 -15.36
N PRO A 146 -3.71 5.29 -14.56
CA PRO A 146 -3.19 6.62 -14.33
C PRO A 146 -1.85 6.55 -13.58
N ALA A 147 -0.97 7.52 -13.80
CA ALA A 147 0.34 7.54 -13.12
C ALA A 147 0.22 7.61 -11.59
N ALA A 148 -0.86 8.25 -11.09
CA ALA A 148 -1.23 8.24 -9.69
C ALA A 148 -2.67 7.75 -9.54
N LEU A 149 -2.89 6.81 -8.63
CA LEU A 149 -4.24 6.30 -8.37
C LEU A 149 -5.04 7.34 -7.55
N PRO A 150 -6.31 7.61 -7.89
CA PRO A 150 -7.18 8.41 -7.04
C PRO A 150 -7.34 7.73 -5.68
N LEU A 151 -7.52 8.52 -4.62
CA LEU A 151 -7.66 7.99 -3.27
C LEU A 151 -9.08 7.45 -3.05
N PRO A 152 -9.26 6.40 -2.24
CA PRO A 152 -10.60 5.90 -1.94
C PRO A 152 -11.53 6.98 -1.36
N GLY A 153 -11.01 7.88 -0.52
CA GLY A 153 -11.77 8.97 0.10
C GLY A 153 -12.23 10.07 -0.87
N ASP A 154 -11.63 10.16 -2.06
CA ASP A 154 -12.07 11.09 -3.10
C ASP A 154 -13.31 10.57 -3.85
N LEU A 155 -13.54 9.25 -3.79
CA LEU A 155 -14.53 8.55 -4.62
C LEU A 155 -15.65 7.91 -3.81
N LEU A 156 -15.39 7.58 -2.55
CA LEU A 156 -16.28 6.84 -1.67
C LEU A 156 -16.48 7.59 -0.34
N PRO A 157 -17.70 7.60 0.22
CA PRO A 157 -17.96 8.16 1.54
C PRO A 157 -17.40 7.23 2.61
N LEU A 158 -16.14 7.43 2.98
CA LEU A 158 -15.48 6.66 4.04
C LEU A 158 -15.91 7.17 5.42
N ASP A 159 -16.01 6.26 6.37
CA ASP A 159 -16.16 6.65 7.78
C ASP A 159 -14.84 7.23 8.34
N ALA A 160 -14.95 7.86 9.52
CA ALA A 160 -13.82 8.54 10.15
C ALA A 160 -12.69 7.58 10.57
N ASP A 161 -13.02 6.34 10.93
CA ASP A 161 -12.04 5.36 11.41
C ASP A 161 -11.23 4.81 10.23
N ILE A 162 -11.88 4.46 9.11
CA ILE A 162 -11.21 4.07 7.87
C ILE A 162 -10.36 5.24 7.33
N THR A 163 -10.90 6.46 7.32
CA THR A 163 -10.15 7.64 6.86
C THR A 163 -8.87 7.82 7.68
N LYS A 164 -8.98 7.79 9.01
CA LYS A 164 -7.84 7.91 9.91
C LYS A 164 -6.83 6.78 9.72
N ARG A 165 -7.30 5.55 9.48
CA ARG A 165 -6.43 4.40 9.20
C ARG A 165 -5.66 4.59 7.89
N LEU A 166 -6.34 4.99 6.82
CA LEU A 166 -5.71 5.24 5.52
C LEU A 166 -4.70 6.40 5.59
N ASP A 167 -5.03 7.47 6.31
CA ASP A 167 -4.10 8.58 6.55
C ASP A 167 -2.84 8.11 7.28
N ARG A 168 -3.01 7.26 8.31
CA ARG A 168 -1.87 6.67 9.03
C ARG A 168 -0.99 5.82 8.11
N ILE A 169 -1.59 4.95 7.29
CA ILE A 169 -0.83 4.09 6.36
C ILE A 169 -0.04 4.95 5.36
N ARG A 170 -0.69 5.94 4.76
CA ARG A 170 -0.04 6.89 3.84
C ARG A 170 1.12 7.61 4.50
N TRP A 171 0.90 8.07 5.73
CA TRP A 171 1.93 8.71 6.52
C TRP A 171 3.11 7.76 6.73
N THR A 172 2.88 6.55 7.24
CA THR A 172 3.94 5.55 7.46
C THR A 172 4.68 5.16 6.19
N MET A 173 4.01 4.99 5.06
CA MET A 173 4.70 4.68 3.78
C MET A 173 5.57 5.83 3.29
N ARG A 174 5.13 7.07 3.52
CA ARG A 174 5.91 8.26 3.18
C ARG A 174 7.10 8.44 4.13
N THR A 175 6.91 8.25 5.43
CA THR A 175 7.92 8.52 6.44
C THR A 175 8.88 7.37 6.67
N GLY A 176 8.48 6.12 6.39
CA GLY A 176 9.26 4.90 6.61
C GLY A 176 10.69 4.98 6.06
N PRO A 177 10.89 5.21 4.75
CA PRO A 177 12.24 5.33 4.18
C PRO A 177 13.07 6.48 4.78
N LEU A 178 12.42 7.58 5.16
CA LEU A 178 13.10 8.74 5.75
C LEU A 178 13.59 8.42 7.16
N VAL A 179 12.71 7.80 7.97
CA VAL A 179 13.03 7.31 9.31
C VAL A 179 14.11 6.25 9.25
N ASP A 180 14.02 5.28 8.34
CA ASP A 180 15.04 4.24 8.17
C ASP A 180 16.40 4.84 7.84
N GLY A 181 16.48 5.84 6.95
CA GLY A 181 17.73 6.52 6.65
C GLY A 181 18.33 7.24 7.87
N LEU A 182 17.49 7.87 8.70
CA LEU A 182 17.94 8.50 9.95
C LEU A 182 18.38 7.47 10.99
N ILE A 183 17.63 6.39 11.16
CA ILE A 183 17.93 5.32 12.10
C ILE A 183 19.24 4.62 11.72
N HIS A 184 19.45 4.28 10.45
CA HIS A 184 20.73 3.69 10.00
C HIS A 184 21.91 4.59 10.37
N HIS A 185 21.80 5.90 10.19
CA HIS A 185 22.85 6.83 10.64
C HIS A 185 23.06 6.77 12.16
N LEU A 186 21.98 6.78 12.95
CA LEU A 186 22.08 6.73 14.41
C LEU A 186 22.67 5.40 14.93
N ILE A 187 22.33 4.27 14.31
CA ILE A 187 22.82 2.95 14.70
C ILE A 187 24.24 2.73 14.16
N ASP A 188 24.43 2.82 12.85
CA ASP A 188 25.64 2.35 12.19
C ASP A 188 26.81 3.34 12.31
N ASP A 189 26.53 4.65 12.32
CA ASP A 189 27.58 5.69 12.37
C ASP A 189 27.81 6.23 13.79
N LEU A 190 26.76 6.27 14.62
CA LEU A 190 26.81 6.86 15.97
C LEU A 190 26.71 5.85 17.12
N ASP A 191 26.53 4.57 16.82
CA ASP A 191 26.50 3.47 17.81
C ASP A 191 25.39 3.65 18.86
N GLU A 192 24.15 3.85 18.39
CA GLU A 192 22.93 3.97 19.21
C GLU A 192 23.03 5.02 20.33
N PRO A 193 23.30 6.30 20.01
CA PRO A 193 23.50 7.32 21.03
C PRO A 193 22.18 7.58 21.77
N HIS A 194 22.22 7.59 23.11
CA HIS A 194 21.07 7.98 23.93
C HIS A 194 20.65 9.45 23.68
N GLU A 195 21.64 10.33 23.49
CA GLU A 195 21.42 11.76 23.24
C GLU A 195 22.41 12.28 22.19
N THR A 196 21.91 13.01 21.19
CA THR A 196 22.72 13.65 20.16
C THR A 196 22.41 15.14 20.07
N LEU A 197 23.42 16.01 20.25
CA LEU A 197 23.30 17.45 20.03
C LEU A 197 23.57 17.80 18.55
N THR A 198 22.52 18.07 17.80
CA THR A 198 22.58 18.23 16.33
C THR A 198 21.73 19.41 15.84
N SER A 199 21.57 19.53 14.52
CA SER A 199 20.60 20.38 13.80
C SER A 199 20.07 19.60 12.60
N LEU A 200 18.96 20.03 11.99
CA LEU A 200 18.42 19.35 10.81
C LEU A 200 19.43 19.37 9.66
N ASP A 201 20.12 20.48 9.43
CA ASP A 201 21.17 20.59 8.40
C ASP A 201 22.28 19.54 8.56
N ARG A 202 22.66 19.23 9.80
CA ARG A 202 23.73 18.25 10.08
C ARG A 202 23.26 16.83 9.86
N LEU A 203 22.05 16.53 10.31
CA LEU A 203 21.42 15.23 10.06
C LEU A 203 21.20 15.03 8.56
N ALA A 204 20.70 16.03 7.85
CA ALA A 204 20.50 16.02 6.40
C ALA A 204 21.81 15.76 5.65
N ALA A 205 22.89 16.46 6.03
CA ALA A 205 24.21 16.21 5.46
C ALA A 205 24.75 14.80 5.76
N ALA A 206 24.43 14.23 6.93
CA ALA A 206 24.88 12.90 7.33
C ALA A 206 24.10 11.78 6.65
N THR A 207 22.79 11.94 6.46
CA THR A 207 21.91 10.94 5.84
C THR A 207 21.80 11.09 4.32
N GLY A 208 22.30 12.20 3.76
CA GLY A 208 22.12 12.54 2.34
C GLY A 208 20.69 12.94 1.97
N GLN A 209 19.84 13.25 2.95
CA GLN A 209 18.46 13.69 2.78
C GLN A 209 18.36 15.23 2.75
N ASP A 210 17.19 15.76 2.36
CA ASP A 210 16.89 17.18 2.55
C ASP A 210 16.53 17.48 4.03
N ALA A 211 16.75 18.72 4.48
CA ALA A 211 16.42 19.12 5.84
C ALA A 211 14.92 18.99 6.18
N ASP A 212 14.04 19.15 5.18
CA ASP A 212 12.60 18.96 5.35
C ASP A 212 12.24 17.47 5.52
N ASP A 213 12.90 16.59 4.77
CA ASP A 213 12.72 15.13 4.91
C ASP A 213 13.20 14.64 6.28
N VAL A 214 14.35 15.14 6.75
CA VAL A 214 14.83 14.87 8.12
C VAL A 214 13.86 15.41 9.16
N ARG A 215 13.25 16.58 8.95
CA ARG A 215 12.24 17.10 9.89
C ARG A 215 11.05 16.16 9.98
N ILE A 216 10.58 15.63 8.84
CA ILE A 216 9.50 14.65 8.80
C ILE A 216 9.90 13.37 9.56
N ALA A 217 11.11 12.85 9.33
CA ALA A 217 11.61 11.66 10.02
C ALA A 217 11.70 11.85 11.54
N VAL A 218 12.26 12.98 11.99
CA VAL A 218 12.35 13.31 13.42
C VAL A 218 10.95 13.48 14.04
N THR A 219 10.04 14.13 13.34
CA THR A 219 8.65 14.29 13.78
C THR A 219 7.97 12.93 13.96
N GLU A 220 8.16 12.01 13.02
CA GLU A 220 7.60 10.66 13.11
C GLU A 220 8.17 9.86 14.29
N LEU A 221 9.48 9.94 14.54
CA LEU A 221 10.09 9.28 15.70
C LEU A 221 9.53 9.85 17.02
N VAL A 222 9.31 11.16 17.10
CA VAL A 222 8.68 11.79 18.27
C VAL A 222 7.22 11.38 18.43
N ALA A 223 6.46 11.38 17.34
CA ALA A 223 5.05 10.98 17.34
C ALA A 223 4.85 9.50 17.71
N SER A 224 5.79 8.64 17.33
CA SER A 224 5.81 7.22 17.67
C SER A 224 6.27 6.95 19.11
N GLY A 225 6.85 7.93 19.81
CA GLY A 225 7.43 7.75 21.14
C GLY A 225 8.86 7.19 21.15
N ASP A 226 9.45 7.00 19.97
CA ASP A 226 10.81 6.49 19.77
C ASP A 226 11.88 7.53 20.08
N ALA A 227 11.52 8.82 20.05
CA ALA A 227 12.43 9.92 20.35
C ALA A 227 11.75 11.10 21.06
N GLN A 228 12.58 11.99 21.59
CA GLN A 228 12.19 13.30 22.08
C GLN A 228 13.14 14.36 21.54
N VAL A 229 12.60 15.54 21.23
CA VAL A 229 13.37 16.71 20.83
C VAL A 229 13.37 17.71 21.97
N GLN A 230 14.56 18.19 22.34
CA GLN A 230 14.73 19.20 23.38
C GLN A 230 15.57 20.39 22.91
N ARG A 231 15.25 21.58 23.41
CA ARG A 231 16.07 22.79 23.26
C ARG A 231 16.43 23.33 24.63
N GLY A 232 17.72 23.34 24.94
CA GLY A 232 18.13 23.47 26.33
C GLY A 232 17.49 22.33 27.14
N GLN A 233 16.89 22.63 28.28
CA GLN A 233 16.21 21.65 29.15
C GLN A 233 14.71 21.49 28.86
N GLU A 234 14.18 22.15 27.83
CA GLU A 234 12.75 22.16 27.52
C GLU A 234 12.43 21.28 26.31
N PRO A 235 11.31 20.54 26.31
CA PRO A 235 10.79 19.88 25.12
C PRO A 235 10.57 20.90 24.00
N ALA A 236 10.86 20.51 22.77
CA ALA A 236 10.62 21.34 21.60
C ALA A 236 9.82 20.56 20.55
N ASP A 237 9.01 21.31 19.81
CA ASP A 237 8.19 20.80 18.72
C ASP A 237 9.06 20.49 17.51
N ALA A 238 9.10 19.21 17.11
CA ALA A 238 9.89 18.71 16.00
C ALA A 238 9.46 19.32 14.66
N GLU A 239 8.16 19.54 14.45
CA GLU A 239 7.60 20.08 13.20
C GLU A 239 8.03 21.52 12.95
N ARG A 240 8.38 22.23 14.02
CA ARG A 240 8.70 23.67 13.99
C ARG A 240 10.20 23.95 14.10
N LEU A 241 11.04 22.92 13.98
CA LEU A 241 12.48 23.08 13.96
C LEU A 241 12.96 23.75 12.67
N GLU A 242 13.62 24.90 12.81
CA GLU A 242 14.35 25.53 11.72
C GLU A 242 15.63 24.73 11.38
N ALA A 243 16.03 24.73 10.11
CA ALA A 243 17.06 23.82 9.59
C ALA A 243 18.42 23.90 10.34
N HIS A 244 18.85 25.13 10.62
CA HIS A 244 20.12 25.45 11.29
C HIS A 244 20.01 25.44 12.83
N GLN A 245 18.81 25.29 13.38
CA GLN A 245 18.59 25.38 14.81
C GLN A 245 19.15 24.14 15.51
N ARG A 246 19.95 24.37 16.56
CA ARG A 246 20.49 23.27 17.36
C ARG A 246 19.44 22.75 18.33
N PHE A 247 19.33 21.43 18.41
CA PHE A 247 18.47 20.71 19.33
C PHE A 247 19.14 19.42 19.80
N ARG A 248 18.62 18.87 20.88
CA ARG A 248 19.00 17.55 21.38
C ARG A 248 17.97 16.54 20.93
N LEU A 249 18.41 15.52 20.22
CA LEU A 249 17.62 14.34 19.90
C LEU A 249 17.92 13.30 20.98
N VAL A 250 16.91 12.94 21.76
CA VAL A 250 16.99 11.92 22.81
C VAL A 250 16.25 10.70 22.33
N MET A 251 16.94 9.57 22.18
CA MET A 251 16.37 8.33 21.67
C MET A 251 15.88 7.45 22.81
N ASN A 252 14.74 6.81 22.60
CA ASN A 252 14.21 5.75 23.45
C ASN A 252 14.43 4.41 22.75
N TRP A 253 15.66 3.91 22.80
CA TRP A 253 16.06 2.68 22.10
C TRP A 253 15.27 1.46 22.58
N ASP A 254 14.95 1.36 23.87
CA ASP A 254 14.16 0.26 24.41
C ASP A 254 12.77 0.21 23.74
N HIS A 255 12.05 1.33 23.71
CA HIS A 255 10.76 1.43 23.02
C HIS A 255 10.89 1.15 21.51
N PHE A 256 11.91 1.73 20.88
CA PHE A 256 12.17 1.55 19.46
C PHE A 256 12.40 0.07 19.11
N HIS A 257 13.21 -0.65 19.88
CA HIS A 257 13.47 -2.06 19.64
C HIS A 257 12.26 -2.92 19.93
N GLU A 258 11.53 -2.67 21.02
CA GLU A 258 10.30 -3.40 21.33
C GLU A 258 9.27 -3.29 20.21
N GLN A 259 9.00 -2.08 19.71
CA GLN A 259 7.95 -1.84 18.72
C GLN A 259 8.37 -2.17 17.27
N ARG A 260 9.62 -1.90 16.88
CA ARG A 260 10.04 -2.02 15.46
C ARG A 260 10.87 -3.27 15.14
N VAL A 261 11.51 -3.92 16.13
CA VAL A 261 12.15 -5.23 15.89
C VAL A 261 11.09 -6.35 15.84
N GLN A 262 9.99 -6.23 16.58
CA GLN A 262 8.85 -7.15 16.45
C GLN A 262 8.26 -7.13 15.02
N LEU A 263 8.15 -5.96 14.38
CA LEU A 263 7.69 -5.84 12.99
C LEU A 263 8.64 -6.50 11.97
N ARG A 264 9.96 -6.55 12.23
CA ARG A 264 10.93 -7.26 11.36
C ARG A 264 10.91 -8.78 11.53
N ILE A 265 10.48 -9.29 12.69
CA ILE A 265 10.38 -10.72 12.97
C ILE A 265 9.03 -11.28 12.51
N GLU A 266 7.95 -10.50 12.60
CA GLU A 266 6.61 -10.91 12.14
C GLU A 266 6.42 -10.75 10.62
N GLY A 267 7.12 -9.82 9.97
CA GLY A 267 7.17 -9.73 8.50
C GLY A 267 8.18 -10.68 7.83
N GLY A 268 8.86 -11.52 8.61
CA GLY A 268 9.99 -12.36 8.19
C GLY A 268 9.78 -13.87 8.33
N ASN A 269 8.56 -14.34 8.60
CA ASN A 269 8.23 -15.77 8.54
C ASN A 269 7.30 -16.03 7.35
N ALA A 270 7.89 -16.69 6.35
CA ALA A 270 7.24 -17.28 5.19
C ALA A 270 6.27 -18.42 5.55
#